data_AF-A0A2D5XWQ1-F1
#
_entry.id   AF-A0A2D5XWQ1-F1
#
_cell.length_a   1.000
_cell.length_b   1.000
_cell.length_c   1.000
_cell.angle_alpha   90.00
_cell.angle_beta   90.00
_cell.angle_gamma   90.00
#
_symmetry.space_group_name_H-M   'P 1'
#
loop_
_entity.id
_entity.type
_entity.pdbx_description
1 polymer ?
#
loop_
_entity_poly.entity_id
_entity_poly.type
_entity_poly.pdbx_seq_one_letter_code
_entity_poly.pdbx_strand_id
1 'polypeptide(L)'
;MTDLASIIDMAACPLTDDGFIASCRNQLDRDGVITIPDFIRPDVLAGLVAEAEAEKPNAFFTASTHNAYLTPQRDDLPPTHVFNRQITSSKGCITTDQVPKGSALHMIYDSADFRRFLAAVVGEDALFEYADPLSSINVHFADEGQELGWHFDNSSFAVTLLLQAPHAGGQFQYVRDLRDSDAGDMNYQGVSDVLDGQMAPTDLDIAPGTLVLFRGRNSMHRVTPTIGPLTRI
;
A
#
# COMPACT_ATOMS: atom_id res chain seq x y z
N MET A 1 -4.55 -27.71 6.54
CA MET A 1 -4.67 -26.51 5.69
C MET A 1 -5.79 -25.70 6.28
N THR A 2 -5.49 -24.49 6.73
CA THR A 2 -6.50 -23.54 7.20
C THR A 2 -7.34 -23.11 6.01
N ASP A 3 -8.66 -23.07 6.18
CA ASP A 3 -9.58 -22.63 5.14
C ASP A 3 -9.52 -21.11 5.04
N LEU A 4 -9.41 -20.55 3.83
CA LEU A 4 -9.39 -19.10 3.62
C LEU A 4 -10.67 -18.45 4.19
N ALA A 5 -11.79 -19.18 4.21
CA ALA A 5 -13.04 -18.71 4.79
C ALA A 5 -13.00 -18.52 6.31
N SER A 6 -12.00 -19.08 7.02
CA SER A 6 -11.76 -18.78 8.44
C SER A 6 -10.91 -17.54 8.67
N ILE A 7 -10.39 -16.92 7.61
CA ILE A 7 -9.53 -15.72 7.66
C ILE A 7 -10.25 -14.52 7.06
N ILE A 8 -10.81 -14.71 5.88
CA ILE A 8 -11.51 -13.71 5.09
C ILE A 8 -13.02 -13.86 5.31
N ASP A 9 -13.74 -12.73 5.40
CA ASP A 9 -15.20 -12.77 5.34
C ASP A 9 -15.65 -13.01 3.88
N MET A 10 -15.68 -14.28 3.48
CA MET A 10 -16.07 -14.69 2.12
C MET A 10 -17.54 -14.38 1.78
N ALA A 11 -18.39 -14.05 2.78
CA ALA A 11 -19.75 -13.61 2.51
C ALA A 11 -19.80 -12.14 2.12
N ALA A 12 -18.98 -11.29 2.75
CA ALA A 12 -18.81 -9.89 2.38
C ALA A 12 -17.92 -9.72 1.15
N CYS A 13 -16.92 -10.59 1.00
CA CYS A 13 -15.88 -10.54 -0.03
C CYS A 13 -15.81 -11.86 -0.82
N PRO A 14 -16.80 -12.18 -1.68
CA PRO A 14 -16.83 -13.45 -2.39
C PRO A 14 -15.79 -13.46 -3.53
N LEU A 15 -14.55 -13.82 -3.20
CA LEU A 15 -13.39 -13.72 -4.11
C LEU A 15 -13.49 -14.55 -5.39
N THR A 16 -14.38 -15.54 -5.41
CA THR A 16 -14.61 -16.43 -6.56
C THR A 16 -15.90 -16.10 -7.32
N ASP A 17 -16.63 -15.06 -6.93
CA ASP A 17 -17.84 -14.60 -7.63
C ASP A 17 -17.47 -13.63 -8.77
N ASP A 18 -17.88 -13.98 -9.99
CA ASP A 18 -17.58 -13.19 -11.19
C ASP A 18 -18.18 -11.77 -11.14
N GLY A 19 -19.34 -11.61 -10.50
CA GLY A 19 -20.00 -10.32 -10.34
C GLY A 19 -19.21 -9.39 -9.42
N PHE A 20 -18.72 -9.93 -8.30
CA PHE A 20 -17.86 -9.21 -7.37
C PHE A 20 -16.53 -8.82 -8.01
N ILE A 21 -15.87 -9.75 -8.70
CA ILE A 21 -14.63 -9.49 -9.45
C ILE A 21 -14.85 -8.38 -10.47
N ALA A 22 -15.91 -8.46 -11.28
CA ALA A 22 -16.21 -7.45 -12.28
C ALA A 22 -16.49 -6.08 -11.65
N SER A 23 -17.19 -6.04 -10.51
CA SER A 23 -17.43 -4.80 -9.76
C SER A 23 -16.11 -4.18 -9.28
N CYS A 24 -15.24 -4.96 -8.66
CA CYS A 24 -13.91 -4.51 -8.22
C CYS A 24 -13.06 -4.01 -9.39
N ARG A 25 -13.02 -4.74 -10.50
CA ARG A 25 -12.29 -4.33 -11.71
C ARG A 25 -12.80 -3.00 -12.26
N ASN A 26 -14.13 -2.87 -12.42
CA ASN A 26 -14.74 -1.64 -12.94
C ASN A 26 -14.44 -0.43 -12.03
N GLN A 27 -14.41 -0.64 -10.72
CA GLN A 27 -14.04 0.40 -9.77
C GLN A 27 -12.54 0.74 -9.88
N LEU A 28 -11.65 -0.25 -9.97
CA LEU A 28 -10.21 -0.01 -10.13
C LEU A 28 -9.89 0.72 -11.45
N ASP A 29 -10.57 0.38 -12.54
CA ASP A 29 -10.39 1.01 -13.85
C ASP A 29 -10.91 2.45 -13.87
N ARG A 30 -12.03 2.72 -13.18
CA ARG A 30 -12.58 4.07 -13.08
C ARG A 30 -11.77 4.93 -12.12
N ASP A 31 -11.46 4.42 -10.94
CA ASP A 31 -11.02 5.22 -9.79
C ASP A 31 -9.49 5.14 -9.55
N GLY A 32 -8.81 4.16 -10.14
CA GLY A 32 -7.39 3.88 -9.89
C GLY A 32 -7.11 3.21 -8.54
N VAL A 33 -8.16 3.00 -7.74
CA VAL A 33 -8.12 2.42 -6.40
C VAL A 33 -9.41 1.67 -6.09
N ILE A 34 -9.29 0.60 -5.31
CA ILE A 34 -10.44 -0.02 -4.64
C ILE A 34 -10.13 -0.26 -3.17
N THR A 35 -11.17 -0.12 -2.34
CA THR A 35 -11.16 -0.51 -0.93
C THR A 35 -12.17 -1.64 -0.75
N ILE A 36 -11.75 -2.69 -0.06
CA ILE A 36 -12.60 -3.83 0.32
C ILE A 36 -12.62 -3.84 1.84
N PRO A 37 -13.58 -3.12 2.46
CA PRO A 37 -13.69 -3.07 3.92
C PRO A 37 -14.07 -4.44 4.48
N ASP A 38 -13.78 -4.65 5.76
CA ASP A 38 -14.10 -5.89 6.48
C ASP A 38 -13.58 -7.17 5.77
N PHE A 39 -12.48 -7.05 5.01
CA PHE A 39 -11.90 -8.16 4.26
C PHE A 39 -11.41 -9.26 5.20
N ILE A 40 -10.78 -8.89 6.33
CA ILE A 40 -10.34 -9.84 7.37
C ILE A 40 -11.35 -9.93 8.49
N ARG A 41 -11.61 -11.15 8.96
CA ARG A 41 -12.47 -11.38 10.12
C ARG A 41 -11.90 -10.69 11.37
N PRO A 42 -12.74 -10.08 12.22
CA PRO A 42 -12.26 -9.29 13.36
C PRO A 42 -11.35 -10.03 14.35
N ASP A 43 -11.60 -11.31 14.61
CA ASP A 43 -10.79 -12.14 15.49
C ASP A 43 -9.40 -12.43 14.90
N VAL A 44 -9.33 -12.65 13.59
CA VAL A 44 -8.07 -12.85 12.87
C VAL A 44 -7.28 -11.53 12.78
N LEU A 45 -7.95 -10.41 12.54
CA LEU A 45 -7.33 -9.08 12.56
C LEU A 45 -6.66 -8.80 13.91
N ALA A 46 -7.36 -9.06 15.02
CA ALA A 46 -6.79 -8.89 16.36
C ALA A 46 -5.57 -9.77 16.60
N GLY A 47 -5.59 -11.01 16.08
CA GLY A 47 -4.44 -11.92 16.12
C GLY A 47 -3.24 -11.39 15.31
N LEU A 48 -3.49 -10.87 14.10
CA LEU A 48 -2.46 -10.29 13.24
C LEU A 48 -1.82 -9.04 13.84
N VAL A 49 -2.60 -8.19 14.52
CA VAL A 49 -2.07 -7.03 15.25
C VAL A 49 -1.18 -7.49 16.40
N ALA A 50 -1.62 -8.45 17.20
CA ALA A 50 -0.82 -8.98 18.31
C ALA A 50 0.49 -9.64 17.81
N GLU A 51 0.43 -10.35 16.68
CA GLU A 51 1.58 -10.93 16.01
C GLU A 51 2.56 -9.85 15.54
N ALA A 52 2.07 -8.82 14.84
CA ALA A 52 2.89 -7.71 14.35
C ALA A 52 3.57 -6.95 15.49
N GLU A 53 2.85 -6.66 16.58
CA GLU A 53 3.41 -5.98 17.77
C GLU A 53 4.47 -6.85 18.46
N ALA A 54 4.30 -8.18 18.50
CA ALA A 54 5.30 -9.09 19.05
C ALA A 54 6.59 -9.13 18.21
N GLU A 55 6.47 -8.98 16.88
CA GLU A 55 7.60 -8.95 15.94
C GLU A 55 8.19 -7.55 15.72
N LYS A 56 7.51 -6.49 16.15
CA LYS A 56 7.99 -5.10 16.03
C LYS A 56 9.41 -4.87 16.56
N PRO A 57 9.90 -5.52 17.65
CA PRO A 57 11.29 -5.40 18.07
C PRO A 57 12.33 -5.88 17.04
N ASN A 58 11.92 -6.73 16.08
CA ASN A 58 12.74 -7.21 14.97
C ASN A 58 12.64 -6.31 13.73
N ALA A 59 11.78 -5.28 13.76
CA ALA A 59 11.58 -4.38 12.63
C ALA A 59 12.81 -3.48 12.42
N PHE A 60 13.19 -3.31 11.17
CA PHE A 60 14.20 -2.33 10.79
C PHE A 60 13.54 -0.97 10.59
N PHE A 61 13.83 -0.03 11.48
CA PHE A 61 13.35 1.35 11.38
C PHE A 61 14.35 2.22 10.62
N THR A 62 13.85 2.89 9.59
CA THR A 62 14.64 3.80 8.77
C THR A 62 13.98 5.17 8.65
N ALA A 63 14.81 6.19 8.54
CA ALA A 63 14.44 7.53 8.12
C ALA A 63 15.36 7.93 6.98
N SER A 64 14.78 8.21 5.81
CA SER A 64 15.55 8.51 4.60
C SER A 64 14.82 9.56 3.77
N THR A 65 15.51 10.12 2.79
CA THR A 65 14.92 11.00 1.80
C THR A 65 14.97 10.38 0.41
N HIS A 66 13.98 10.70 -0.40
CA HIS A 66 13.90 10.33 -1.81
C HIS A 66 13.23 11.45 -2.60
N ASN A 67 13.28 11.41 -3.94
CA ASN A 67 12.40 12.26 -4.75
C ASN A 67 11.04 11.56 -4.96
N ALA A 68 10.08 12.29 -5.53
CA ALA A 68 8.75 11.74 -5.83
C ALA A 68 8.78 10.55 -6.82
N TYR A 69 9.88 10.37 -7.55
CA TYR A 69 10.01 9.39 -8.62
C TYR A 69 10.74 8.10 -8.19
N LEU A 70 11.23 8.04 -6.93
CA LEU A 70 12.03 6.93 -6.39
C LEU A 70 13.26 6.58 -7.25
N THR A 71 13.88 7.59 -7.84
CA THR A 71 15.09 7.45 -8.68
C THR A 71 16.25 8.25 -8.12
N PRO A 72 17.50 7.95 -8.51
CA PRO A 72 18.64 8.84 -8.23
C PRO A 72 18.36 10.27 -8.71
N GLN A 73 19.01 11.23 -8.05
CA GLN A 73 18.99 12.61 -8.51
C GLN A 73 19.66 12.74 -9.88
N ARG A 74 19.26 13.78 -10.61
CA ARG A 74 19.76 14.12 -11.93
C ARG A 74 20.73 15.29 -11.85
N ASP A 75 21.99 15.04 -12.18
CA ASP A 75 23.06 16.05 -12.16
C ASP A 75 22.88 17.14 -13.23
N ASP A 76 22.09 16.86 -14.27
CA ASP A 76 21.75 17.81 -15.33
C ASP A 76 20.62 18.79 -14.94
N LEU A 77 20.02 18.61 -13.76
CA LEU A 77 18.98 19.48 -13.21
C LEU A 77 19.46 20.16 -11.92
N PRO A 78 19.03 21.40 -11.64
CA PRO A 78 19.43 22.07 -10.41
C PRO A 78 18.83 21.35 -9.18
N PRO A 79 19.44 21.48 -7.98
CA PRO A 79 18.91 20.87 -6.76
C PRO A 79 17.49 21.33 -6.39
N THR A 80 17.09 22.53 -6.84
CA THR A 80 15.76 23.10 -6.62
C THR A 80 14.70 22.59 -7.61
N HIS A 81 15.10 21.87 -8.67
CA HIS A 81 14.15 21.28 -9.59
C HIS A 81 13.32 20.20 -8.87
N VAL A 82 12.02 20.14 -9.14
CA VAL A 82 11.09 19.21 -8.46
C VAL A 82 11.52 17.74 -8.55
N PHE A 83 12.16 17.34 -9.65
CA PHE A 83 12.75 16.00 -9.82
C PHE A 83 13.81 15.67 -8.76
N ASN A 84 14.60 16.66 -8.35
CA ASN A 84 15.67 16.49 -7.35
C ASN A 84 15.21 16.81 -5.93
N ARG A 85 14.02 17.41 -5.76
CA ARG A 85 13.46 17.77 -4.46
C ARG A 85 13.33 16.54 -3.58
N GLN A 86 13.94 16.63 -2.40
CA GLN A 86 13.94 15.55 -1.42
C GLN A 86 12.68 15.62 -0.54
N ILE A 87 12.11 14.44 -0.30
CA ILE A 87 10.90 14.18 0.47
C ILE A 87 11.29 13.16 1.54
N THR A 88 10.88 13.41 2.78
CA THR A 88 11.17 12.53 3.90
C THR A 88 10.19 11.36 3.94
N SER A 89 10.71 10.17 4.21
CA SER A 89 9.94 9.00 4.60
C SER A 89 10.61 8.31 5.77
N SER A 90 9.82 7.90 6.74
CA SER A 90 10.29 7.10 7.87
C SER A 90 9.26 6.02 8.24
N LYS A 91 9.74 4.79 8.42
CA LYS A 91 8.92 3.64 8.80
C LYS A 91 9.78 2.51 9.34
N GLY A 92 9.16 1.64 10.11
CA GLY A 92 9.64 0.29 10.41
C GLY A 92 9.13 -0.71 9.39
N CYS A 93 9.87 -1.79 9.18
CA CYS A 93 9.44 -2.92 8.37
C CYS A 93 9.99 -4.22 8.95
N ILE A 94 9.16 -5.26 8.97
CA ILE A 94 9.63 -6.65 8.95
C ILE A 94 9.34 -7.26 7.57
N THR A 95 10.23 -8.14 7.12
CA THR A 95 10.16 -8.81 5.82
C THR A 95 9.49 -10.18 5.91
N THR A 96 9.24 -10.79 4.76
CA THR A 96 8.48 -12.06 4.61
C THR A 96 9.00 -13.18 5.52
N ASP A 97 10.31 -13.28 5.68
CA ASP A 97 10.99 -14.29 6.50
C ASP A 97 10.84 -14.07 8.00
N GLN A 98 10.57 -12.84 8.42
CA GLN A 98 10.34 -12.45 9.81
C GLN A 98 8.85 -12.57 10.20
N VAL A 99 7.92 -12.54 9.24
CA VAL A 99 6.50 -12.83 9.49
C VAL A 99 6.35 -14.30 9.92
N PRO A 100 5.72 -14.60 11.08
CA PRO A 100 5.61 -15.96 11.59
C PRO A 100 5.02 -16.94 10.58
N LYS A 101 5.62 -18.13 10.44
CA LYS A 101 5.22 -19.13 9.43
C LYS A 101 3.75 -19.58 9.52
N GLY A 102 3.14 -19.45 10.69
CA GLY A 102 1.72 -19.77 10.93
C GLY A 102 0.77 -18.59 10.73
N SER A 103 1.28 -17.43 10.34
CA SER A 103 0.51 -16.20 10.16
C SER A 103 -0.56 -16.36 9.09
N ALA A 104 -1.72 -15.73 9.31
CA ALA A 104 -2.76 -15.64 8.30
C ALA A 104 -2.30 -14.84 7.06
N LEU A 105 -1.29 -13.96 7.18
CA LEU A 105 -0.73 -13.22 6.04
C LEU A 105 -0.14 -14.16 4.99
N HIS A 106 0.64 -15.17 5.42
CA HIS A 106 1.16 -16.20 4.50
C HIS A 106 0.03 -17.00 3.86
N MET A 107 -0.98 -17.37 4.63
CA MET A 107 -2.13 -18.14 4.12
C MET A 107 -2.93 -17.36 3.06
N ILE A 108 -3.11 -16.04 3.23
CA ILE A 108 -3.75 -15.17 2.24
C ILE A 108 -2.88 -15.07 0.99
N TYR A 109 -1.59 -14.76 1.16
CA TYR A 109 -0.65 -14.57 0.05
C TYR A 109 -0.53 -15.83 -0.82
N ASP A 110 -0.42 -17.00 -0.18
CA ASP A 110 -0.27 -18.28 -0.85
C ASP A 110 -1.60 -18.83 -1.43
N SER A 111 -2.74 -18.21 -1.10
CA SER A 111 -4.05 -18.66 -1.59
C SER A 111 -4.17 -18.54 -3.11
N ALA A 112 -4.49 -19.64 -3.78
CA ALA A 112 -4.76 -19.64 -5.21
C ALA A 112 -6.03 -18.84 -5.56
N ASP A 113 -7.03 -18.82 -4.67
CA ASP A 113 -8.25 -18.05 -4.88
C ASP A 113 -7.97 -16.55 -4.80
N PHE A 114 -7.19 -16.14 -3.81
CA PHE A 114 -6.81 -14.74 -3.65
C PHE A 114 -5.93 -14.25 -4.82
N ARG A 115 -4.94 -15.04 -5.24
CA ARG A 115 -4.08 -14.70 -6.39
C ARG A 115 -4.89 -14.60 -7.70
N ARG A 116 -5.85 -15.50 -7.93
CA ARG A 116 -6.75 -15.44 -9.09
C ARG A 116 -7.67 -14.24 -9.04
N PHE A 117 -8.23 -13.93 -7.87
CA PHE A 117 -9.04 -12.74 -7.64
C PHE A 117 -8.24 -11.48 -8.01
N LEU A 118 -7.05 -11.31 -7.45
CA LEU A 118 -6.19 -10.16 -7.73
C LEU A 118 -5.87 -10.06 -9.24
N ALA A 119 -5.44 -11.15 -9.87
CA ALA A 119 -5.13 -11.19 -11.30
C ALA A 119 -6.32 -10.72 -12.15
N ALA A 120 -7.51 -11.27 -11.88
CA ALA A 120 -8.73 -10.92 -12.59
C ALA A 120 -9.14 -9.45 -12.40
N VAL A 121 -8.98 -8.91 -11.19
CA VAL A 121 -9.28 -7.50 -10.87
C VAL A 121 -8.31 -6.54 -11.55
N VAL A 122 -7.01 -6.85 -11.57
CA VAL A 122 -6.02 -5.99 -12.25
C VAL A 122 -6.00 -6.17 -13.77
N GLY A 123 -6.66 -7.21 -14.28
CA GLY A 123 -6.79 -7.51 -15.71
C GLY A 123 -5.63 -8.32 -16.28
N GLU A 124 -4.91 -9.07 -15.44
CA GLU A 124 -3.78 -9.91 -15.80
C GLU A 124 -4.18 -11.39 -15.85
N ASP A 125 -3.52 -12.18 -16.71
CA ASP A 125 -3.77 -13.62 -16.81
C ASP A 125 -3.35 -14.39 -15.55
N ALA A 126 -2.28 -13.93 -14.90
CA ALA A 126 -1.72 -14.51 -13.68
C ALA A 126 -0.86 -13.51 -12.92
N LEU A 127 -0.74 -13.72 -11.60
CA LEU A 127 0.23 -13.04 -10.75
C LEU A 127 1.27 -14.04 -10.26
N PHE A 128 2.52 -13.59 -10.21
CA PHE A 128 3.67 -14.36 -9.76
C PHE A 128 4.27 -13.73 -8.51
N GLU A 129 4.91 -14.56 -7.70
CA GLU A 129 5.63 -14.10 -6.51
C GLU A 129 6.82 -13.23 -6.90
N TYR A 130 7.19 -12.31 -6.02
CA TYR A 130 8.42 -11.54 -6.17
C TYR A 130 9.63 -12.47 -6.23
N ALA A 131 10.60 -12.13 -7.09
CA ALA A 131 11.86 -12.88 -7.18
C ALA A 131 12.72 -12.72 -5.91
N ASP A 132 12.54 -11.61 -5.18
CA ASP A 132 13.15 -11.41 -3.87
C ASP A 132 12.29 -12.08 -2.79
N PRO A 133 12.80 -13.13 -2.11
CA PRO A 133 12.03 -13.88 -1.12
C PRO A 133 11.68 -13.04 0.13
N LEU A 134 12.27 -11.86 0.32
CA LEU A 134 11.99 -10.99 1.46
C LEU A 134 10.82 -10.03 1.20
N SER A 135 10.51 -9.78 -0.08
CA SER A 135 9.65 -8.67 -0.51
C SER A 135 8.17 -9.03 -0.71
N SER A 136 7.79 -10.30 -0.62
CA SER A 136 6.41 -10.78 -0.86
C SER A 136 5.38 -10.21 0.13
N ILE A 137 5.67 -10.32 1.43
CA ILE A 137 4.86 -9.80 2.54
C ILE A 137 5.76 -8.87 3.35
N ASN A 138 5.37 -7.61 3.47
CA ASN A 138 6.04 -6.62 4.29
C ASN A 138 5.03 -6.03 5.29
N VAL A 139 5.31 -6.13 6.58
CA VAL A 139 4.51 -5.47 7.61
C VAL A 139 5.21 -4.18 8.00
N HIS A 140 4.56 -3.06 7.71
CA HIS A 140 5.09 -1.73 8.01
C HIS A 140 4.62 -1.27 9.38
N PHE A 141 5.47 -0.49 10.05
CA PHE A 141 5.14 0.17 11.31
C PHE A 141 5.39 1.67 11.13
N ALA A 142 4.43 2.50 11.54
CA ALA A 142 4.60 3.94 11.61
C ALA A 142 4.19 4.44 13.00
N ASP A 143 5.19 4.68 13.84
CA ASP A 143 5.09 5.32 15.15
C ASP A 143 4.76 6.82 15.02
N GLU A 144 4.51 7.49 16.15
CA GLU A 144 4.22 8.92 16.18
C GLU A 144 5.25 9.75 15.38
N GLY A 145 4.74 10.56 14.45
CA GLY A 145 5.54 11.39 13.55
C GLY A 145 6.11 10.68 12.31
N GLN A 146 6.04 9.36 12.23
CA GLN A 146 6.50 8.61 11.05
C GLN A 146 5.50 8.71 9.90
N GLU A 147 6.02 8.77 8.69
CA GLU A 147 5.24 9.01 7.46
C GLU A 147 5.85 8.29 6.26
N LEU A 148 5.02 8.03 5.25
CA LEU A 148 5.49 7.68 3.92
C LEU A 148 5.22 8.87 3.02
N GLY A 149 6.25 9.65 2.74
CA GLY A 149 6.16 10.87 1.96
C GLY A 149 5.69 10.63 0.53
N TRP A 150 5.37 11.73 -0.15
CA TRP A 150 4.84 11.66 -1.51
C TRP A 150 5.76 10.94 -2.50
N HIS A 151 5.20 9.99 -3.24
CA HIS A 151 5.89 9.26 -4.30
C HIS A 151 4.92 8.69 -5.34
N PHE A 152 5.49 8.27 -6.47
CA PHE A 152 4.88 7.31 -7.38
C PHE A 152 5.45 5.92 -7.12
N ASP A 153 4.67 4.88 -7.42
CA ASP A 153 5.17 3.51 -7.37
C ASP A 153 6.01 3.16 -8.60
N ASN A 154 6.95 2.23 -8.38
CA ASN A 154 7.65 1.54 -9.45
C ASN A 154 6.84 0.34 -9.99
N SER A 155 5.97 -0.25 -9.16
CA SER A 155 5.09 -1.35 -9.56
C SER A 155 3.85 -0.83 -10.30
N SER A 156 3.22 -1.70 -11.10
CA SER A 156 1.96 -1.38 -11.79
C SER A 156 0.78 -1.20 -10.84
N PHE A 157 0.79 -1.91 -9.72
CA PHE A 157 -0.15 -1.76 -8.62
C PHE A 157 0.49 -2.19 -7.29
N ALA A 158 -0.16 -1.83 -6.19
CA ALA A 158 0.15 -2.27 -4.85
C ALA A 158 -1.10 -2.87 -4.19
N VAL A 159 -0.90 -3.84 -3.29
CA VAL A 159 -1.93 -4.43 -2.44
C VAL A 159 -1.54 -4.19 -1.00
N THR A 160 -2.41 -3.54 -0.23
CA THR A 160 -2.15 -3.25 1.18
C THR A 160 -3.34 -3.64 2.04
N LEU A 161 -3.08 -4.12 3.25
CA LEU A 161 -4.09 -4.41 4.26
C LEU A 161 -3.76 -3.57 5.49
N LEU A 162 -4.68 -2.71 5.94
CA LEU A 162 -4.48 -1.95 7.17
C LEU A 162 -4.79 -2.86 8.37
N LEU A 163 -3.82 -3.12 9.24
CA LEU A 163 -4.02 -3.95 10.43
C LEU A 163 -4.42 -3.09 11.64
N GLN A 164 -3.76 -1.96 11.83
CA GLN A 164 -4.01 -1.04 12.94
C GLN A 164 -3.93 0.41 12.47
N ALA A 165 -5.01 1.17 12.69
CA ALA A 165 -5.01 2.60 12.49
C ALA A 165 -4.45 3.32 13.73
N PRO A 166 -3.72 4.43 13.56
CA PRO A 166 -3.30 5.28 14.69
C PRO A 166 -4.48 6.10 15.22
N HIS A 167 -4.26 6.89 16.28
CA HIS A 167 -5.31 7.77 16.81
C HIS A 167 -5.74 8.86 15.82
N ALA A 168 -4.80 9.42 15.07
CA ALA A 168 -5.02 10.38 14.00
C ALA A 168 -3.83 10.36 13.02
N GLY A 169 -3.94 11.08 11.91
CA GLY A 169 -2.92 11.02 10.86
C GLY A 169 -2.87 9.62 10.24
N GLY A 170 -1.72 9.21 9.71
CA GLY A 170 -1.58 7.90 9.05
C GLY A 170 -2.52 7.71 7.85
N GLN A 171 -3.03 8.81 7.30
CA GLN A 171 -4.05 8.84 6.27
C GLN A 171 -3.41 8.62 4.90
N PHE A 172 -4.00 7.73 4.11
CA PHE A 172 -3.58 7.53 2.74
C PHE A 172 -4.16 8.66 1.87
N GLN A 173 -3.31 9.39 1.18
CA GLN A 173 -3.68 10.50 0.31
C GLN A 173 -3.12 10.29 -1.08
N TYR A 174 -3.87 10.66 -2.12
CA TYR A 174 -3.41 10.51 -3.49
C TYR A 174 -3.92 11.60 -4.43
N VAL A 175 -3.18 11.77 -5.53
CA VAL A 175 -3.57 12.55 -6.70
C VAL A 175 -3.43 11.63 -7.90
N ARG A 176 -4.58 11.25 -8.45
CA ARG A 176 -4.67 10.28 -9.55
C ARG A 176 -4.16 10.83 -10.86
N ASP A 177 -3.67 9.93 -11.72
CA ASP A 177 -3.32 10.22 -13.12
C ASP A 177 -2.48 11.49 -13.29
N LEU A 178 -1.58 11.75 -12.32
CA LEU A 178 -0.77 12.95 -12.29
C LEU A 178 0.33 12.91 -13.34
N ARG A 179 0.72 11.73 -13.82
CA ARG A 179 1.73 11.58 -14.87
C ARG A 179 1.35 10.48 -15.86
N ASP A 180 2.02 10.45 -17.02
CA ASP A 180 1.96 9.33 -17.97
C ASP A 180 3.37 8.74 -18.14
N SER A 181 3.68 7.74 -17.32
CA SER A 181 5.00 7.10 -17.34
C SER A 181 5.27 6.30 -18.62
N ASP A 182 4.24 5.83 -19.33
CA ASP A 182 4.40 5.07 -20.58
C ASP A 182 4.70 6.02 -21.76
N ALA A 183 4.12 7.22 -21.75
CA ALA A 183 4.47 8.29 -22.69
C ALA A 183 5.77 9.05 -22.32
N GLY A 184 6.34 8.78 -21.15
CA GLY A 184 7.53 9.48 -20.63
C GLY A 184 7.23 10.88 -20.09
N ASP A 185 5.96 11.23 -19.87
CA ASP A 185 5.57 12.48 -19.24
C ASP A 185 5.65 12.34 -17.72
N MET A 186 6.54 13.14 -17.12
CA MET A 186 6.77 13.15 -15.68
C MET A 186 5.91 14.20 -14.95
N ASN A 187 5.23 15.09 -15.67
CA ASN A 187 4.43 16.20 -15.17
C ASN A 187 5.09 16.98 -14.01
N TYR A 188 6.27 17.55 -14.25
CA TYR A 188 7.03 18.30 -13.23
C TYR A 188 6.21 19.41 -12.56
N GLN A 189 5.38 20.14 -13.33
CA GLN A 189 4.56 21.21 -12.75
C GLN A 189 3.51 20.66 -11.78
N GLY A 190 2.75 19.64 -12.19
CA GLY A 190 1.73 19.04 -11.32
C GLY A 190 2.34 18.43 -10.05
N VAL A 191 3.51 17.80 -10.17
CA VAL A 191 4.25 17.30 -9.00
C VAL A 191 4.69 18.44 -8.08
N SER A 192 5.13 19.59 -8.62
CA SER A 192 5.44 20.76 -7.79
C SER A 192 4.20 21.26 -7.07
N ASP A 193 3.07 21.37 -7.79
CA ASP A 193 1.81 21.85 -7.23
C ASP A 193 1.33 20.97 -6.06
N VAL A 194 1.48 19.65 -6.15
CA VAL A 194 1.20 18.73 -5.04
C VAL A 194 2.15 18.96 -3.87
N LEU A 195 3.46 19.03 -4.12
CA LEU A 195 4.47 19.20 -3.07
C LEU A 195 4.42 20.58 -2.39
N ASP A 196 3.90 21.59 -3.09
CA ASP A 196 3.72 22.96 -2.60
C ASP A 196 2.31 23.20 -2.02
N GLY A 197 1.46 22.15 -1.97
CA GLY A 197 0.11 22.22 -1.43
C GLY A 197 -0.86 23.08 -2.26
N GLN A 198 -0.54 23.34 -3.51
CA GLN A 198 -1.38 24.08 -4.46
C GLN A 198 -2.42 23.18 -5.14
N MET A 199 -2.23 21.86 -5.08
CA MET A 199 -3.17 20.85 -5.54
C MET A 199 -3.66 20.02 -4.34
N ALA A 200 -4.97 20.02 -4.10
CA ALA A 200 -5.56 19.26 -3.01
C ALA A 200 -5.60 17.76 -3.36
N PRO A 201 -5.14 16.87 -2.48
CA PRO A 201 -5.25 15.43 -2.69
C PRO A 201 -6.64 14.90 -2.32
N THR A 202 -6.88 13.66 -2.70
CA THR A 202 -8.02 12.87 -2.21
C THR A 202 -7.57 12.02 -1.03
N ASP A 203 -8.34 12.06 0.05
CA ASP A 203 -8.16 11.18 1.21
C ASP A 203 -8.87 9.85 0.93
N LEU A 204 -8.19 8.74 1.19
CA LEU A 204 -8.78 7.40 1.13
C LEU A 204 -9.14 6.96 2.55
N ASP A 205 -10.43 6.76 2.80
CA ASP A 205 -10.92 6.24 4.08
C ASP A 205 -10.65 4.74 4.16
N ILE A 206 -9.79 4.34 5.10
CA ILE A 206 -9.35 2.96 5.30
C ILE A 206 -9.50 2.63 6.78
N ALA A 207 -10.46 1.74 7.09
CA ALA A 207 -10.59 1.16 8.41
C ALA A 207 -9.67 -0.06 8.59
N PRO A 208 -9.24 -0.40 9.82
CA PRO A 208 -8.56 -1.67 10.09
C PRO A 208 -9.33 -2.87 9.52
N GLY A 209 -8.61 -3.81 8.91
CA GLY A 209 -9.16 -4.96 8.19
C GLY A 209 -9.51 -4.69 6.72
N THR A 210 -9.37 -3.46 6.24
CA THR A 210 -9.63 -3.10 4.83
C THR A 210 -8.48 -3.49 3.92
N LEU A 211 -8.76 -4.25 2.86
CA LEU A 211 -7.82 -4.48 1.76
C LEU A 211 -7.92 -3.35 0.74
N VAL A 212 -6.80 -2.86 0.24
CA VAL A 212 -6.71 -1.82 -0.78
C VAL A 212 -5.87 -2.31 -1.94
N LEU A 213 -6.37 -2.12 -3.16
CA LEU A 213 -5.57 -2.22 -4.38
C LEU A 213 -5.45 -0.82 -4.98
N PHE A 214 -4.23 -0.41 -5.32
CA PHE A 214 -3.94 0.95 -5.78
C PHE A 214 -2.99 0.96 -6.99
N ARG A 215 -3.28 1.76 -8.01
CA ARG A 215 -2.41 1.98 -9.18
C ARG A 215 -1.52 3.22 -8.97
N GLY A 216 -0.42 3.06 -8.24
CA GLY A 216 0.49 4.16 -7.88
C GLY A 216 1.51 4.55 -8.95
N ARG A 217 1.63 3.80 -10.06
CA ARG A 217 2.61 4.12 -11.12
C ARG A 217 2.40 5.51 -11.73
N ASN A 218 1.14 5.90 -11.94
CA ASN A 218 0.78 7.21 -12.51
C ASN A 218 0.07 8.12 -11.51
N SER A 219 -0.18 7.65 -10.29
CA SER A 219 -0.86 8.38 -9.22
C SER A 219 0.10 8.66 -8.07
N MET A 220 0.32 9.94 -7.78
CA MET A 220 1.20 10.35 -6.68
C MET A 220 0.45 10.16 -5.36
N HIS A 221 1.08 9.56 -4.36
CA HIS A 221 0.42 9.22 -3.11
C HIS A 221 1.37 9.29 -1.90
N ARG A 222 0.78 9.36 -0.71
CA ARG A 222 1.49 9.39 0.57
C ARG A 222 0.67 8.75 1.68
N VAL A 223 1.32 8.49 2.80
CA VAL A 223 0.69 8.27 4.11
C VAL A 223 1.12 9.41 5.03
N THR A 224 0.17 10.20 5.52
CA THR A 224 0.46 11.35 6.40
C THR A 224 1.11 10.92 7.71
N PRO A 225 1.83 11.81 8.41
CA PRO A 225 2.43 11.49 9.70
C PRO A 225 1.42 10.89 10.67
N THR A 226 1.77 9.77 11.30
CA THR A 226 1.00 9.18 12.39
C THR A 226 0.97 10.16 13.57
N ILE A 227 -0.21 10.33 14.20
CA ILE A 227 -0.41 11.21 15.36
C ILE A 227 -0.88 10.37 16.55
N GLY A 228 -0.22 10.54 17.68
CA GLY A 228 -0.49 9.82 18.92
C GLY A 228 0.33 8.54 19.08
N PRO A 229 0.28 7.93 20.28
CA PRO A 229 1.18 6.84 20.68
C PRO A 229 0.83 5.48 20.08
N LEU A 230 -0.33 5.34 19.44
CA LEU A 230 -0.73 4.08 18.81
C LEU A 230 -0.07 3.96 17.44
N THR A 231 0.78 2.96 17.27
CA THR A 231 1.47 2.67 16.01
C THR A 231 0.47 2.31 14.92
N ARG A 232 0.64 2.90 13.74
CA ARG A 232 -0.04 2.41 12.54
C ARG A 232 0.67 1.16 12.02
N ILE A 233 -0.10 0.13 11.73
CA ILE A 233 0.36 -1.13 11.11
C ILE A 233 -0.40 -1.32 9.81
#